data_AF-A0A9E4C7A5-F1
#
_entry.id   AF-A0A9E4C7A5-F1
#
_cell.length_a   1.000
_cell.length_b   1.000
_cell.length_c   1.000
_cell.angle_alpha   90.00
_cell.angle_beta   90.00
_cell.angle_gamma   90.00
#
_symmetry.space_group_name_H-M   'P 1'
#
loop_
_entity.id
_entity.type
_entity.pdbx_description
1 polymer ?
#
loop_
_entity_poly.entity_id
_entity_poly.type
_entity_poly.pdbx_seq_one_letter_code
_entity_poly.pdbx_strand_id
1 'polypeptide(L)'
;MNLPATLRRLRCFTAVVLGLAVVFASVVCAGAEADDRFESQIAPLLVKRCLSCHAAEDPHGKFDLSRQAGALAGGESGEPAIVPGKPLASNLLDRVRSGEMPPKGKGQPLTRAEIALLESWIADGAPWPDDRTLSPFEFTSERRGGYDWWSLRPLAAPAAPHVKDSQWPRSDIDRFVLARLEDAGLSPSPQADRATLIRRLTFDLLGLPPTPEEVQAFVADPDAAAYERLIDRLLASPHYGERWARHWLDVARFGESDGFEYDRPRENAWPYRDWVIQALNDD
;
A
#
# COMPACT_ATOMS: atom_id res chain seq x y z
N MET A 1 -69.79 -1.56 34.21
CA MET A 1 -70.28 -0.73 33.09
C MET A 1 -69.09 -0.15 32.35
N ASN A 2 -68.94 -0.55 31.10
CA ASN A 2 -68.13 0.01 30.00
C ASN A 2 -67.22 1.20 30.34
N LEU A 3 -65.91 0.98 30.27
CA LEU A 3 -64.93 2.06 30.10
C LEU A 3 -65.36 2.96 28.91
N PRO A 4 -65.36 4.29 29.06
CA PRO A 4 -65.81 5.20 28.02
C PRO A 4 -64.96 5.03 26.75
N ALA A 5 -65.64 4.96 25.60
CA ALA A 5 -65.06 4.61 24.29
C ALA A 5 -63.90 5.53 23.85
N THR A 6 -63.78 6.72 24.44
CA THR A 6 -62.74 7.72 24.18
C THR A 6 -61.36 7.32 24.72
N LEU A 7 -61.28 6.70 25.91
CA LEU A 7 -60.01 6.23 26.50
C LEU A 7 -59.43 4.98 25.79
N ARG A 8 -60.31 4.19 25.16
CA ARG A 8 -59.91 3.01 24.36
C ARG A 8 -59.30 3.40 23.01
N ARG A 9 -59.76 4.50 22.41
CA ARG A 9 -59.20 5.06 21.16
C ARG A 9 -57.83 5.68 21.37
N LEU A 10 -57.61 6.38 22.49
CA LEU A 10 -56.30 6.98 22.81
C LEU A 10 -55.21 5.93 23.07
N ARG A 11 -55.55 4.82 23.77
CA ARG A 11 -54.63 3.69 24.00
C ARG A 11 -54.31 2.89 22.73
N CYS A 12 -55.25 2.76 21.80
CA CYS A 12 -54.97 2.16 20.49
C CYS A 12 -54.07 3.06 19.63
N PHE A 13 -54.26 4.38 19.67
CA PHE A 13 -53.43 5.31 18.90
C PHE A 13 -51.98 5.37 19.40
N THR A 14 -51.75 5.41 20.72
CA THR A 14 -50.38 5.38 21.27
C THR A 14 -49.68 4.05 21.08
N ALA A 15 -50.38 2.91 21.16
CA ALA A 15 -49.79 1.60 20.87
C ALA A 15 -49.41 1.43 19.38
N VAL A 16 -50.19 1.99 18.45
CA VAL A 16 -49.89 1.98 17.01
C VAL A 16 -48.72 2.90 16.68
N VAL A 17 -48.65 4.10 17.27
CA VAL A 17 -47.53 5.04 17.07
C VAL A 17 -46.23 4.49 17.67
N LEU A 18 -46.27 3.86 18.84
CA LEU A 18 -45.10 3.22 19.45
C LEU A 18 -44.64 1.98 18.66
N GLY A 19 -45.59 1.19 18.13
CA GLY A 19 -45.30 0.04 17.26
C GLY A 19 -44.68 0.46 15.91
N LEU A 20 -45.18 1.54 15.30
CA LEU A 20 -44.57 2.11 14.09
C LEU A 20 -43.18 2.68 14.36
N ALA A 21 -42.95 3.33 15.50
CA ALA A 21 -41.65 3.88 15.85
C ALA A 21 -40.59 2.79 16.09
N VAL A 22 -40.97 1.67 16.71
CA VAL A 22 -40.06 0.52 16.93
C VAL A 22 -39.73 -0.17 15.60
N VAL A 23 -40.72 -0.38 14.73
CA VAL A 23 -40.49 -0.97 13.40
C VAL A 23 -39.59 -0.08 12.54
N PHE A 24 -39.77 1.24 12.58
CA PHE A 24 -38.95 2.19 11.83
C PHE A 24 -37.49 2.20 12.33
N ALA A 25 -37.27 2.18 13.64
CA ALA A 25 -35.92 2.13 14.21
C ALA A 25 -35.17 0.83 13.86
N SER A 26 -35.87 -0.32 13.86
CA SER A 26 -35.27 -1.60 13.47
C SER A 26 -34.87 -1.66 11.99
N VAL A 27 -35.67 -1.07 11.10
CA VAL A 27 -35.36 -1.02 9.66
C VAL A 27 -34.15 -0.12 9.38
N VAL A 28 -34.05 1.02 10.06
CA VAL A 28 -32.91 1.95 9.90
C VAL A 28 -31.59 1.32 10.39
N CYS A 29 -31.58 0.63 11.53
CA CYS A 29 -30.39 -0.06 12.02
C CYS A 29 -29.94 -1.20 11.09
N ALA A 30 -30.88 -1.98 10.55
CA ALA A 30 -30.55 -3.08 9.63
C ALA A 30 -29.98 -2.57 8.30
N GLY A 31 -30.48 -1.45 7.79
CA GLY A 31 -29.91 -0.79 6.59
C GLY A 31 -28.48 -0.31 6.82
N ALA A 32 -28.22 0.36 7.95
CA ALA A 32 -26.88 0.84 8.29
C ALA A 32 -25.85 -0.29 8.47
N GLU A 33 -26.26 -1.42 9.05
CA GLU A 33 -25.41 -2.61 9.20
C GLU A 33 -25.11 -3.29 7.85
N ALA A 34 -26.10 -3.32 6.95
CA ALA A 34 -25.93 -3.84 5.60
C ALA A 34 -24.98 -2.96 4.76
N ASP A 35 -25.10 -1.64 4.87
CA ASP A 35 -24.20 -0.68 4.21
C ASP A 35 -22.77 -0.81 4.73
N ASP A 36 -22.58 -0.91 6.05
CA ASP A 36 -21.26 -1.11 6.65
C ASP A 36 -20.60 -2.41 6.17
N ARG A 37 -21.36 -3.50 6.09
CA ARG A 37 -20.86 -4.77 5.53
C ARG A 37 -20.52 -4.66 4.05
N PHE A 38 -21.33 -3.94 3.27
CA PHE A 38 -21.03 -3.70 1.86
C PHE A 38 -19.70 -2.94 1.71
N GLU A 39 -19.53 -1.81 2.40
CA GLU A 39 -18.33 -0.97 2.30
C GLU A 39 -17.07 -1.64 2.86
N SER A 40 -17.19 -2.38 3.97
CA SER A 40 -16.03 -3.00 4.62
C SER A 40 -15.57 -4.31 3.98
N GLN A 41 -16.48 -5.06 3.33
CA GLN A 41 -16.18 -6.42 2.85
C GLN A 41 -16.50 -6.62 1.36
N ILE A 42 -17.64 -6.16 0.87
CA ILE A 42 -18.08 -6.44 -0.51
C ILE A 42 -17.42 -5.49 -1.51
N ALA A 43 -17.49 -4.18 -1.30
CA ALA A 43 -16.86 -3.19 -2.18
C ALA A 43 -15.36 -3.46 -2.39
N PRO A 44 -14.54 -3.72 -1.35
CA PRO A 44 -13.13 -4.07 -1.54
C PRO A 44 -12.95 -5.35 -2.35
N LEU A 45 -13.81 -6.36 -2.16
CA LEU A 45 -13.74 -7.61 -2.92
C LEU A 45 -14.03 -7.38 -4.40
N LEU A 46 -15.13 -6.70 -4.72
CA LEU A 46 -15.53 -6.39 -6.10
C LEU A 46 -14.47 -5.53 -6.79
N VAL A 47 -13.95 -4.50 -6.12
CA VAL A 47 -12.93 -3.59 -6.66
C VAL A 47 -11.63 -4.33 -6.97
N LYS A 48 -11.18 -5.20 -6.06
CA LYS A 48 -9.91 -5.91 -6.20
C LYS A 48 -9.99 -7.08 -7.19
N ARG A 49 -11.14 -7.75 -7.30
CA ARG A 49 -11.28 -9.00 -8.07
C ARG A 49 -11.98 -8.84 -9.42
N CYS A 50 -12.84 -7.84 -9.60
CA CYS A 50 -13.77 -7.79 -10.74
C CYS A 50 -13.64 -6.52 -11.59
N LEU A 51 -13.51 -5.35 -10.95
CA LEU A 51 -13.56 -4.05 -11.62
C LEU A 51 -12.35 -3.74 -12.52
N SER A 52 -11.32 -4.59 -12.56
CA SER A 52 -10.26 -4.47 -13.58
C SER A 52 -10.74 -4.81 -15.00
N CYS A 53 -11.84 -5.56 -15.13
CA CYS A 53 -12.39 -5.99 -16.42
C CYS A 53 -13.90 -5.70 -16.55
N HIS A 54 -14.63 -5.68 -15.44
CA HIS A 54 -16.08 -5.47 -15.40
C HIS A 54 -16.42 -4.07 -14.87
N ALA A 55 -15.75 -3.07 -15.44
CA ALA A 55 -15.94 -1.65 -15.17
C ALA A 55 -15.52 -0.82 -16.39
N ALA A 56 -15.81 0.49 -16.36
CA ALA A 56 -15.46 1.49 -17.37
C ALA A 56 -16.34 1.47 -18.64
N GLU A 57 -15.91 2.19 -19.68
CA GLU A 57 -16.71 2.48 -20.88
C GLU A 57 -16.93 1.25 -21.79
N ASP A 58 -16.00 0.28 -21.77
CA ASP A 58 -16.12 -0.98 -22.51
C ASP A 58 -15.78 -2.20 -21.64
N PRO A 59 -16.67 -2.59 -20.71
CA PRO A 59 -16.42 -3.72 -19.83
C PRO A 59 -16.53 -5.05 -20.58
N HIS A 60 -15.72 -6.02 -20.18
CA HIS A 60 -15.75 -7.36 -20.77
C HIS A 60 -17.13 -8.01 -20.62
N GLY A 61 -17.65 -8.56 -21.72
CA GLY A 61 -18.99 -9.15 -21.78
C GLY A 61 -20.11 -8.12 -21.54
N LYS A 62 -19.85 -6.83 -21.77
CA LYS A 62 -20.75 -5.69 -21.50
C LYS A 62 -21.35 -5.70 -20.09
N PHE A 63 -20.57 -6.22 -19.13
CA PHE A 63 -21.00 -6.38 -17.76
C PHE A 63 -20.30 -5.34 -16.86
N ASP A 64 -21.04 -4.32 -16.42
CA ASP A 64 -20.57 -3.30 -15.50
C ASP A 64 -20.97 -3.64 -14.06
N LEU A 65 -19.97 -3.95 -13.23
CA LEU A 65 -20.12 -4.25 -11.81
C LEU A 65 -19.83 -3.04 -10.92
N SER A 66 -19.64 -1.85 -11.51
CA SER A 66 -19.40 -0.62 -10.74
C SER A 66 -20.66 -0.07 -10.06
N ARG A 67 -21.85 -0.48 -10.52
CA ARG A 67 -23.14 0.03 -10.05
C ARG A 67 -24.12 -1.11 -9.83
N GLN A 68 -25.01 -0.94 -8.85
CA GLN A 68 -26.05 -1.94 -8.55
C GLN A 68 -26.86 -2.33 -9.79
N ALA A 69 -27.32 -1.36 -10.59
CA ALA A 69 -28.13 -1.64 -11.77
C ALA A 69 -27.43 -2.58 -12.77
N GLY A 70 -26.14 -2.36 -13.04
CA GLY A 70 -25.35 -3.23 -13.92
C GLY A 70 -25.08 -4.60 -13.29
N ALA A 71 -24.77 -4.62 -11.99
CA ALA A 71 -24.54 -5.84 -11.23
C ALA A 71 -25.78 -6.76 -11.17
N LEU A 72 -26.99 -6.19 -11.13
CA LEU A 72 -28.25 -6.93 -11.19
C LEU A 72 -28.59 -7.38 -12.62
N ALA A 73 -28.43 -6.49 -13.61
CA ALA A 73 -28.82 -6.78 -14.99
C ALA A 73 -28.00 -7.88 -15.65
N GLY A 74 -26.70 -7.97 -15.34
CA GLY A 74 -25.78 -8.86 -16.04
C GLY A 74 -25.26 -8.26 -17.36
N GLY A 75 -24.68 -9.09 -18.22
CA GLY A 75 -24.05 -8.68 -19.47
C GLY A 75 -24.56 -9.45 -20.68
N GLU A 76 -23.68 -9.69 -21.66
CA GLU A 76 -23.97 -10.40 -22.91
C GLU A 76 -24.36 -11.88 -22.72
N SER A 77 -24.23 -12.43 -21.50
CA SER A 77 -24.75 -13.77 -21.17
C SER A 77 -26.28 -13.83 -21.24
N GLY A 78 -26.97 -12.69 -21.13
CA GLY A 78 -28.43 -12.60 -21.09
C GLY A 78 -29.06 -13.08 -19.77
N GLU A 79 -28.24 -13.46 -18.79
CA GLU A 79 -28.67 -13.87 -17.45
C GLU A 79 -28.36 -12.78 -16.42
N PRO A 80 -29.25 -12.54 -15.43
CA PRO A 80 -28.94 -11.67 -14.32
C PRO A 80 -27.67 -12.12 -13.60
N ALA A 81 -26.71 -11.22 -13.45
CA ALA A 81 -25.47 -11.56 -12.74
C ALA A 81 -25.71 -11.76 -11.25
N ILE A 82 -26.58 -10.94 -10.64
CA ILE A 82 -27.01 -11.06 -9.26
C ILE A 82 -28.53 -11.10 -9.19
N VAL A 83 -29.06 -12.15 -8.56
CA VAL A 83 -30.48 -12.28 -8.23
C VAL A 83 -30.63 -12.14 -6.71
N PRO A 84 -31.13 -11.00 -6.20
CA PRO A 84 -31.31 -10.76 -4.76
C PRO A 84 -32.03 -11.91 -4.05
N GLY A 85 -31.43 -12.41 -2.97
CA GLY A 85 -31.95 -13.51 -2.16
C GLY A 85 -31.79 -14.90 -2.79
N LYS A 86 -31.20 -15.02 -3.99
CA LYS A 86 -31.07 -16.28 -4.72
C LYS A 86 -29.64 -16.51 -5.23
N PRO A 87 -28.70 -16.89 -4.34
CA PRO A 87 -27.31 -17.14 -4.73
C PRO A 87 -27.16 -18.18 -5.84
N LEU A 88 -27.91 -19.28 -5.78
CA LEU A 88 -27.86 -20.36 -6.78
C LEU A 88 -28.46 -19.99 -8.14
N ALA A 89 -29.15 -18.85 -8.24
CA ALA A 89 -29.70 -18.34 -9.49
C ALA A 89 -28.88 -17.14 -10.03
N SER A 90 -27.76 -16.80 -9.39
CA SER A 90 -26.94 -15.64 -9.72
C SER A 90 -25.75 -16.05 -10.57
N ASN A 91 -25.72 -15.66 -11.85
CA ASN A 91 -24.69 -16.10 -12.80
C ASN A 91 -23.26 -15.73 -12.33
N LEU A 92 -23.11 -14.62 -11.59
CA LEU A 92 -21.81 -14.21 -11.03
C LEU A 92 -21.19 -15.32 -10.17
N LEU A 93 -21.97 -15.95 -9.29
CA LEU A 93 -21.47 -17.02 -8.44
C LEU A 93 -21.15 -18.28 -9.23
N ASP A 94 -21.94 -18.59 -10.25
CA ASP A 94 -21.70 -19.76 -11.11
C ASP A 94 -20.36 -19.65 -11.85
N ARG A 95 -20.06 -18.48 -12.43
CA ARG A 95 -18.80 -18.22 -13.14
C ARG A 95 -17.58 -18.24 -12.22
N VAL A 96 -17.72 -17.71 -11.00
CA VAL A 96 -16.64 -17.72 -10.01
C VAL A 96 -16.41 -19.14 -9.48
N ARG A 97 -17.47 -19.90 -9.20
CA ARG A 97 -17.36 -21.29 -8.70
C ARG A 97 -16.85 -22.27 -9.73
N SER A 98 -17.20 -22.09 -11.01
CA SER A 98 -16.69 -22.91 -12.11
C SER A 98 -15.23 -22.60 -12.45
N GLY A 99 -14.66 -21.52 -11.90
CA GLY A 99 -13.29 -21.08 -12.18
C GLY A 99 -13.12 -20.43 -13.56
N GLU A 100 -14.22 -20.05 -14.21
CA GLU A 100 -14.20 -19.25 -15.43
C GLU A 100 -13.80 -17.80 -15.15
N MET A 101 -14.12 -17.30 -13.95
CA MET A 101 -13.75 -15.96 -13.49
C MET A 101 -12.83 -16.01 -12.27
N PRO A 102 -11.65 -15.35 -12.32
CA PRO A 102 -11.09 -14.66 -13.47
C PRO A 102 -10.55 -15.64 -14.54
N PRO A 103 -10.48 -15.24 -15.83
CA PRO A 103 -9.88 -16.06 -16.88
C PRO A 103 -8.43 -16.43 -16.56
N LYS A 104 -7.99 -17.59 -17.07
CA LYS A 104 -6.61 -18.06 -16.86
C LYS A 104 -5.59 -16.98 -17.27
N GLY A 105 -4.66 -16.66 -16.36
CA GLY A 105 -3.63 -15.62 -16.55
C GLY A 105 -4.11 -14.18 -16.33
N LYS A 106 -5.40 -13.95 -16.05
CA LYS A 106 -5.96 -12.61 -15.79
C LYS A 106 -6.21 -12.32 -14.31
N GLY A 107 -6.03 -13.30 -13.42
CA GLY A 107 -6.06 -13.11 -11.97
C GLY A 107 -5.95 -14.43 -11.22
N GLN A 108 -5.93 -14.36 -9.89
CA GLN A 108 -6.08 -15.54 -9.05
C GLN A 108 -7.57 -15.86 -8.83
N PRO A 109 -7.96 -17.14 -8.84
CA PRO A 109 -9.30 -17.55 -8.41
C PRO A 109 -9.64 -17.03 -7.02
N LEU A 110 -10.93 -16.74 -6.80
CA LEU A 110 -11.41 -16.35 -5.48
C LEU A 110 -11.24 -17.52 -4.50
N THR A 111 -10.87 -17.18 -3.28
CA THR A 111 -10.79 -18.13 -2.17
C THR A 111 -12.19 -18.59 -1.76
N ARG A 112 -12.28 -19.75 -1.09
CA ARG A 112 -13.55 -20.24 -0.53
C ARG A 112 -14.24 -19.22 0.38
N ALA A 113 -13.46 -18.45 1.14
CA ALA A 113 -13.99 -17.41 2.03
C ALA A 113 -14.60 -16.24 1.23
N GLU A 114 -13.94 -15.79 0.16
CA GLU A 114 -14.47 -14.73 -0.71
C GLU A 114 -15.74 -15.18 -1.45
N ILE A 115 -15.79 -16.44 -1.91
CA ILE A 115 -17.00 -17.00 -2.53
C ILE A 115 -18.15 -17.08 -1.52
N ALA A 116 -17.89 -17.55 -0.30
CA ALA A 116 -18.89 -17.61 0.76
C ALA A 116 -19.39 -16.22 1.18
N LEU A 117 -18.52 -15.22 1.14
CA LEU A 117 -18.87 -13.82 1.40
C LEU A 117 -19.84 -13.29 0.33
N LEU A 118 -19.56 -13.53 -0.96
CA LEU A 118 -20.49 -13.16 -2.05
C LEU A 118 -21.81 -13.92 -1.97
N GLU A 119 -21.77 -15.22 -1.65
CA GLU A 119 -22.95 -16.05 -1.51
C GLU A 119 -23.87 -15.56 -0.39
N SER A 120 -23.31 -15.31 0.79
CA SER A 120 -24.10 -14.80 1.92
C SER A 120 -24.64 -13.40 1.64
N TRP A 121 -23.85 -12.50 1.07
CA TRP A 121 -24.32 -11.17 0.69
C TRP A 121 -25.48 -11.21 -0.32
N ILE A 122 -25.42 -12.09 -1.33
CA ILE A 122 -26.52 -12.28 -2.27
C ILE A 122 -27.74 -12.89 -1.58
N ALA A 123 -27.54 -13.84 -0.65
CA ALA A 123 -28.62 -14.44 0.13
C ALA A 123 -29.36 -13.41 0.99
N ASP A 124 -28.65 -12.42 1.50
CA ASP A 124 -29.18 -11.31 2.29
C ASP A 124 -29.91 -10.26 1.44
N GLY A 125 -30.08 -10.50 0.13
CA GLY A 125 -30.75 -9.59 -0.80
C GLY A 125 -29.81 -8.71 -1.60
N ALA A 126 -28.49 -8.96 -1.54
CA ALA A 126 -27.46 -8.14 -2.16
C ALA A 126 -27.63 -6.63 -1.85
N PRO A 127 -27.74 -6.25 -0.57
CA PRO A 127 -27.87 -4.85 -0.19
C PRO A 127 -26.69 -4.05 -0.75
N TRP A 128 -27.02 -2.92 -1.37
CA TRP A 128 -26.08 -2.02 -2.03
C TRP A 128 -26.52 -0.60 -1.67
N PRO A 129 -25.64 0.25 -1.12
CA PRO A 129 -26.03 1.58 -0.68
C PRO A 129 -26.57 2.44 -1.83
N ASP A 130 -27.58 3.27 -1.55
CA ASP A 130 -28.19 4.12 -2.58
C ASP A 130 -27.15 5.01 -3.27
N ASP A 131 -27.26 5.16 -4.60
CA ASP A 131 -26.36 5.94 -5.47
C ASP A 131 -24.87 5.55 -5.41
N ARG A 132 -24.53 4.41 -4.78
CA ARG A 132 -23.15 3.97 -4.65
C ARG A 132 -22.58 3.47 -5.98
N THR A 133 -21.57 4.18 -6.49
CA THR A 133 -20.75 3.76 -7.63
C THR A 133 -19.34 3.42 -7.15
N LEU A 134 -18.86 2.22 -7.47
CA LEU A 134 -17.51 1.76 -7.17
C LEU A 134 -16.53 2.31 -8.21
N SER A 135 -15.40 2.85 -7.75
CA SER A 135 -14.30 3.20 -8.66
C SER A 135 -13.34 2.01 -8.79
N PRO A 136 -12.86 1.68 -10.01
CA PRO A 136 -11.78 0.72 -10.16
C PRO A 136 -10.56 1.07 -9.33
N PHE A 137 -10.31 2.35 -9.01
CA PHE A 137 -9.16 2.83 -8.26
C PHE A 137 -9.39 2.98 -6.75
N GLU A 138 -10.58 2.63 -6.25
CA GLU A 138 -10.93 2.91 -4.86
C GLU A 138 -10.03 2.18 -3.85
N PHE A 139 -9.70 0.93 -4.16
CA PHE A 139 -8.84 0.10 -3.33
C PHE A 139 -7.63 -0.43 -4.10
N THR A 140 -6.56 -0.68 -3.36
CA THR A 140 -5.34 -1.29 -3.84
C THR A 140 -5.55 -2.80 -3.98
N SER A 141 -5.15 -3.34 -5.14
CA SER A 141 -5.12 -4.78 -5.41
C SER A 141 -3.69 -5.24 -5.65
N GLU A 142 -3.50 -6.56 -5.76
CA GLU A 142 -2.20 -7.15 -6.12
C GLU A 142 -1.68 -6.69 -7.49
N ARG A 143 -2.57 -6.20 -8.37
CA ARG A 143 -2.23 -5.82 -9.75
C ARG A 143 -2.17 -4.31 -9.96
N ARG A 144 -2.70 -3.50 -9.04
CA ARG A 144 -2.91 -2.06 -9.24
C ARG A 144 -3.01 -1.30 -7.91
N GLY A 145 -2.27 -0.20 -7.80
CA GLY A 145 -2.43 0.76 -6.70
C GLY A 145 -3.73 1.55 -6.81
N GLY A 146 -4.49 1.63 -5.73
CA GLY A 146 -5.68 2.47 -5.59
C GLY A 146 -5.38 3.82 -4.95
N TYR A 147 -6.41 4.59 -4.63
CA TYR A 147 -6.28 5.86 -3.91
C TYR A 147 -5.79 5.65 -2.46
N ASP A 148 -5.93 4.44 -1.93
CA ASP A 148 -5.38 3.98 -0.67
C ASP A 148 -3.88 3.58 -0.75
N TRP A 149 -3.23 3.72 -1.91
CA TRP A 149 -1.82 3.37 -2.08
C TRP A 149 -0.91 4.21 -1.17
N TRP A 150 0.10 3.59 -0.57
CA TRP A 150 0.89 4.17 0.52
C TRP A 150 1.50 5.53 0.19
N SER A 151 1.92 5.76 -1.07
CA SER A 151 2.56 7.01 -1.49
C SER A 151 1.57 8.11 -1.87
N LEU A 152 0.27 7.80 -2.00
CA LEU A 152 -0.80 8.75 -2.28
C LEU A 152 -1.51 9.21 -1.00
N ARG A 153 -1.24 8.53 0.12
CA ARG A 153 -1.80 8.88 1.41
C ARG A 153 -0.99 10.01 2.04
N PRO A 154 -1.64 10.93 2.78
CA PRO A 154 -0.93 11.90 3.59
C PRO A 154 0.08 11.21 4.51
N LEU A 155 1.28 11.77 4.63
CA LEU A 155 2.28 11.28 5.56
C LEU A 155 1.75 11.43 6.99
N ALA A 156 1.69 10.32 7.72
CA ALA A 156 1.44 10.35 9.14
C ALA A 156 2.76 10.66 9.88
N ALA A 157 2.67 11.38 11.00
CA ALA A 157 3.76 11.52 11.96
C ALA A 157 3.53 10.53 13.12
N PRO A 158 3.89 9.25 12.98
CA PRO A 158 3.70 8.28 14.07
C PRO A 158 4.53 8.70 15.29
N ALA A 159 3.97 8.50 16.48
CA ALA A 159 4.74 8.67 17.71
C ALA A 159 5.89 7.66 17.72
N ALA A 160 7.08 8.12 18.11
CA ALA A 160 8.23 7.24 18.27
C ALA A 160 7.93 6.18 19.35
N PRO A 161 8.31 4.92 19.14
CA PRO A 161 8.01 3.86 20.09
C PRO A 161 8.77 4.08 21.41
N HIS A 162 8.17 3.58 22.49
CA HIS A 162 8.87 3.45 23.76
C HIS A 162 9.89 2.31 23.66
N VAL A 163 11.10 2.58 24.13
CA VAL A 163 12.22 1.65 24.17
C VAL A 163 12.71 1.50 25.60
N LYS A 164 13.28 0.35 25.94
CA LYS A 164 13.82 0.06 27.27
C LYS A 164 15.11 0.84 27.51
N ASP A 165 16.01 0.86 26.53
CA ASP A 165 17.22 1.68 26.58
C ASP A 165 16.96 3.05 25.92
N SER A 166 16.68 4.06 26.75
CA SER A 166 16.44 5.43 26.28
C SER A 166 17.72 6.22 25.98
N GLN A 167 18.91 5.68 26.28
CA GLN A 167 20.19 6.40 26.12
C GLN A 167 20.86 6.11 24.78
N TRP A 168 20.60 4.95 24.18
CA TRP A 168 21.18 4.58 22.89
C TRP A 168 20.66 5.40 21.68
N PRO A 169 19.34 5.68 21.55
CA PRO A 169 18.82 6.46 20.42
C PRO A 169 19.38 7.89 20.40
N ARG A 170 19.92 8.33 19.25
CA ARG A 170 20.37 9.71 19.03
C ARG A 170 19.26 10.57 18.43
N SER A 171 18.30 9.95 17.76
CA SER A 171 17.13 10.56 17.17
C SER A 171 15.88 9.69 17.35
N ASP A 172 14.71 10.23 17.04
CA ASP A 172 13.46 9.45 17.08
C ASP A 172 13.44 8.30 16.07
N ILE A 173 14.21 8.38 14.97
CA ILE A 173 14.36 7.29 14.00
C ILE A 173 15.01 6.07 14.66
N ASP A 174 16.02 6.28 15.49
CA ASP A 174 16.74 5.20 16.17
C ASP A 174 15.84 4.41 17.12
N ARG A 175 14.80 5.05 17.67
CA ARG A 175 13.80 4.37 18.52
C ARG A 175 13.04 3.30 17.76
N PHE A 176 12.72 3.52 16.48
CA PHE A 176 12.05 2.52 15.66
C PHE A 176 12.92 1.28 15.41
N VAL A 177 14.22 1.49 15.21
CA VAL A 177 15.19 0.40 15.07
C VAL A 177 15.36 -0.35 16.40
N LEU A 178 15.58 0.39 17.49
CA LEU A 178 15.81 -0.21 18.81
C LEU A 178 14.59 -0.97 19.32
N ALA A 179 13.37 -0.45 19.15
CA ALA A 179 12.15 -1.16 19.54
C ALA A 179 12.06 -2.53 18.87
N ARG A 180 12.39 -2.62 17.58
CA ARG A 180 12.40 -3.91 16.85
C ARG A 180 13.51 -4.84 17.32
N LEU A 181 14.67 -4.31 17.68
CA LEU A 181 15.75 -5.12 18.27
C LEU A 181 15.32 -5.68 19.63
N GLU A 182 14.76 -4.83 20.50
CA GLU A 182 14.32 -5.22 21.85
C GLU A 182 13.18 -6.25 21.82
N ASP A 183 12.22 -6.10 20.90
CA ASP A 183 11.14 -7.08 20.66
C ASP A 183 11.69 -8.44 20.21
N ALA A 184 12.77 -8.42 19.42
CA ALA A 184 13.47 -9.61 18.97
C ALA A 184 14.47 -10.17 20.00
N GLY A 185 14.61 -9.55 21.17
CA GLY A 185 15.61 -9.93 22.19
C GLY A 185 17.06 -9.67 21.77
N LEU A 186 17.27 -8.76 20.83
CA LEU A 186 18.58 -8.34 20.32
C LEU A 186 19.00 -7.00 20.95
N SER A 187 20.29 -6.72 20.90
CA SER A 187 20.86 -5.44 21.34
C SER A 187 21.72 -4.85 20.22
N PRO A 188 21.85 -3.51 20.16
CA PRO A 188 22.73 -2.87 19.19
C PRO A 188 24.18 -3.35 19.34
N SER A 189 24.87 -3.50 18.21
CA SER A 189 26.31 -3.76 18.22
C SER A 189 27.08 -2.58 18.83
N PRO A 190 28.18 -2.83 19.54
CA PRO A 190 29.04 -1.74 20.02
C PRO A 190 29.61 -0.95 18.85
N GLN A 191 29.87 0.34 19.08
CA GLN A 191 30.54 1.18 18.10
C GLN A 191 31.94 0.63 17.80
N ALA A 192 32.29 0.61 16.52
CA ALA A 192 33.62 0.18 16.09
C ALA A 192 34.70 1.15 16.59
N ASP A 193 35.92 0.66 16.76
CA ASP A 193 37.06 1.50 17.12
C ASP A 193 37.39 2.51 16.00
N ARG A 194 38.11 3.58 16.35
CA ARG A 194 38.40 4.69 15.43
C ARG A 194 39.18 4.24 14.19
N ALA A 195 40.11 3.29 14.31
CA ALA A 195 40.88 2.80 13.16
C ALA A 195 39.98 2.03 12.18
N THR A 196 39.06 1.21 12.70
CA THR A 196 38.04 0.55 11.89
C THR A 196 37.09 1.55 11.24
N LEU A 197 36.66 2.59 11.95
CA LEU A 197 35.72 3.60 11.43
C LEU A 197 36.29 4.36 10.24
N ILE A 198 37.49 4.93 10.35
CA ILE A 198 38.10 5.67 9.23
C ILE A 198 38.30 4.76 8.02
N ARG A 199 38.77 3.53 8.23
CA ARG A 199 38.94 2.57 7.13
C ARG A 199 37.64 2.33 6.39
N ARG A 200 36.54 2.05 7.09
CA ARG A 200 35.22 1.81 6.48
C ARG A 200 34.74 3.05 5.73
N LEU A 201 34.77 4.21 6.37
CA LEU A 201 34.30 5.46 5.76
C LEU A 201 35.06 5.81 4.48
N THR A 202 36.38 5.71 4.45
CA THR A 202 37.15 6.03 3.24
C THR A 202 36.86 5.04 2.10
N PHE A 203 36.70 3.74 2.39
CA PHE A 203 36.31 2.78 1.36
C PHE A 203 34.87 2.98 0.86
N ASP A 204 33.94 3.29 1.75
CA ASP A 204 32.54 3.48 1.39
C ASP A 204 32.36 4.76 0.56
N LEU A 205 32.95 5.87 1.00
CA LEU A 205 32.79 7.19 0.39
C LEU A 205 33.72 7.45 -0.79
N LEU A 206 34.98 7.00 -0.73
CA LEU A 206 35.97 7.28 -1.77
C LEU A 206 36.40 6.03 -2.56
N GLY A 207 36.13 4.83 -2.06
CA GLY A 207 36.60 3.59 -2.68
C GLY A 207 38.08 3.28 -2.47
N LEU A 208 38.80 4.11 -1.70
CA LEU A 208 40.24 4.02 -1.46
C LEU A 208 40.54 3.84 0.03
N PRO A 209 41.66 3.20 0.40
CA PRO A 209 42.09 3.15 1.80
C PRO A 209 42.59 4.52 2.29
N PRO A 210 42.45 4.85 3.59
CA PRO A 210 43.11 6.03 4.17
C PRO A 210 44.63 5.81 4.25
N THR A 211 45.41 6.89 4.29
CA THR A 211 46.86 6.78 4.54
C THR A 211 47.15 6.47 6.01
N PRO A 212 48.32 5.89 6.34
CA PRO A 212 48.73 5.66 7.73
C PRO A 212 48.67 6.93 8.60
N GLU A 213 49.05 8.09 8.04
CA GLU A 213 49.06 9.38 8.73
C GLU A 213 47.63 9.87 9.02
N GLU A 214 46.70 9.71 8.09
CA GLU A 214 45.29 10.05 8.30
C GLU A 214 44.66 9.18 9.40
N VAL A 215 44.99 7.88 9.42
CA VAL A 215 44.55 6.96 10.48
C VAL A 215 45.10 7.42 11.83
N GLN A 216 46.40 7.71 11.93
CA GLN A 216 47.01 8.15 13.18
C GLN A 216 46.41 9.47 13.67
N ALA A 217 46.24 10.46 12.77
CA ALA A 217 45.63 11.74 13.10
C ALA A 217 44.19 11.56 13.61
N PHE A 218 43.37 10.76 12.92
CA PHE A 218 41.99 10.53 13.35
C PHE A 218 41.91 9.73 14.65
N VAL A 219 42.74 8.71 14.85
CA VAL A 219 42.72 7.89 16.08
C VAL A 219 43.16 8.72 17.29
N ALA A 220 44.11 9.63 17.12
CA ALA A 220 44.63 10.46 18.20
C ALA A 220 43.82 11.73 18.48
N ASP A 221 42.89 12.13 17.60
CA ASP A 221 42.08 13.35 17.76
C ASP A 221 41.08 13.18 18.93
N PRO A 222 41.26 13.91 20.06
CA PRO A 222 40.43 13.76 21.24
C PRO A 222 39.07 14.47 21.13
N ASP A 223 38.87 15.25 20.07
CA ASP A 223 37.64 16.02 19.89
C ASP A 223 36.44 15.09 19.67
N ALA A 224 35.33 15.40 20.34
CA ALA A 224 34.08 14.68 20.20
C ALA A 224 33.50 14.78 18.78
N ALA A 225 33.78 15.85 18.04
CA ALA A 225 33.32 16.10 16.68
C ALA A 225 34.28 15.59 15.59
N ALA A 226 35.33 14.84 15.96
CA ALA A 226 36.31 14.36 15.00
C ALA A 226 35.72 13.42 13.94
N TYR A 227 34.68 12.65 14.29
CA TYR A 227 34.02 11.73 13.36
C TYR A 227 33.23 12.49 12.29
N GLU A 228 32.48 13.50 12.70
CA GLU A 228 31.70 14.37 11.81
C GLU A 228 32.63 15.14 10.86
N ARG A 229 33.71 15.73 11.39
CA ARG A 229 34.73 16.39 10.54
C ARG A 229 35.40 15.45 9.56
N LEU A 230 35.63 14.20 9.94
CA LEU A 230 36.15 13.18 9.02
C LEU A 230 35.16 12.96 7.87
N ILE A 231 33.86 12.82 8.18
CA ILE A 231 32.82 12.67 7.15
C ILE A 231 32.79 13.88 6.22
N ASP A 232 32.73 15.10 6.76
CA ASP A 232 32.71 16.34 5.96
C ASP A 232 33.91 16.42 5.01
N ARG A 233 35.10 16.07 5.50
CA ARG A 233 36.32 16.03 4.69
C ARG A 233 36.26 14.98 3.57
N LEU A 234 35.68 13.80 3.84
CA LEU A 234 35.53 12.75 2.84
C LEU A 234 34.47 13.13 1.80
N LEU A 235 33.34 13.69 2.20
CA LEU A 235 32.29 14.17 1.28
C LEU A 235 32.79 15.31 0.39
N ALA A 236 33.61 16.22 0.93
CA ALA A 236 34.22 17.30 0.16
C ALA A 236 35.39 16.85 -0.75
N SER A 237 35.77 15.58 -0.74
CA SER A 237 36.84 15.07 -1.60
C SER A 237 36.34 14.91 -3.04
N PRO A 238 37.10 15.31 -4.07
CA PRO A 238 36.71 15.07 -5.46
C PRO A 238 36.52 13.58 -5.80
N HIS A 239 37.18 12.68 -5.05
CA HIS A 239 37.03 11.23 -5.19
C HIS A 239 35.65 10.72 -4.76
N TYR A 240 34.88 11.50 -3.99
CA TYR A 240 33.52 11.15 -3.62
C TYR A 240 32.63 11.02 -4.87
N GLY A 241 32.62 12.05 -5.73
CA GLY A 241 31.91 12.04 -6.99
C GLY A 241 32.39 10.92 -7.93
N GLU A 242 33.69 10.65 -8.01
CA GLU A 242 34.23 9.54 -8.79
C GLU A 242 33.68 8.18 -8.32
N ARG A 243 33.64 7.98 -6.99
CA ARG A 243 33.12 6.75 -6.38
C ARG A 243 31.62 6.59 -6.60
N TRP A 244 30.84 7.63 -6.34
CA TRP A 244 29.39 7.59 -6.39
C TRP A 244 28.82 7.65 -7.80
N ALA A 245 29.46 8.36 -8.72
CA ALA A 245 29.06 8.43 -10.13
C ALA A 245 29.00 7.04 -10.76
N ARG A 246 29.91 6.14 -10.38
CA ARG A 246 29.93 4.76 -10.88
C ARG A 246 28.59 4.04 -10.66
N HIS A 247 27.92 4.27 -9.53
CA HIS A 247 26.63 3.63 -9.24
C HIS A 247 25.53 4.15 -10.17
N TRP A 248 25.52 5.46 -10.44
CA TRP A 248 24.60 6.05 -11.41
C TRP A 248 24.88 5.60 -12.84
N LEU A 249 26.15 5.63 -13.23
CA LEU A 249 26.61 5.26 -14.56
C LEU A 249 26.34 3.77 -14.87
N ASP A 250 26.37 2.90 -13.86
CA ASP A 250 25.98 1.49 -14.01
C ASP A 250 24.48 1.34 -14.33
N VAL A 251 23.61 2.06 -13.60
CA VAL A 251 22.16 2.10 -13.87
C VAL A 251 21.86 2.69 -15.25
N ALA A 252 22.59 3.74 -15.64
CA ALA A 252 22.49 4.36 -16.95
C ALA A 252 23.11 3.50 -18.08
N ARG A 253 23.74 2.36 -17.73
CA ARG A 253 24.47 1.48 -18.66
C ARG A 253 25.51 2.24 -19.47
N PHE A 254 26.21 3.14 -18.80
CA PHE A 254 27.29 3.90 -19.39
C PHE A 254 28.41 2.95 -19.84
N GLY A 255 28.87 3.16 -21.06
CA GLY A 255 30.00 2.47 -21.63
C GLY A 255 30.66 3.39 -22.64
N GLU A 256 31.99 3.36 -22.67
CA GLU A 256 32.80 4.09 -23.66
C GLU A 256 32.94 3.30 -24.98
N SER A 257 32.17 2.23 -25.12
CA SER A 257 32.06 1.44 -26.34
C SER A 257 30.65 0.85 -26.48
N ASP A 258 30.34 0.32 -27.68
CA ASP A 258 29.02 -0.23 -28.00
C ASP A 258 28.76 -1.63 -27.42
N GLY A 259 29.80 -2.41 -27.12
CA GLY A 259 29.73 -3.67 -26.38
C GLY A 259 28.94 -4.84 -27.02
N PHE A 260 28.20 -4.63 -28.12
CA PHE A 260 27.37 -5.64 -28.78
C PHE A 260 27.73 -5.80 -30.25
N GLU A 261 28.09 -7.04 -30.65
CA GLU A 261 28.54 -7.50 -31.99
C GLU A 261 29.79 -6.80 -32.57
N TYR A 262 29.93 -5.49 -32.38
CA TYR A 262 31.08 -4.68 -32.71
C TYR A 262 31.39 -3.74 -31.56
N ASP A 263 32.52 -3.96 -30.88
CA ASP A 263 32.95 -3.13 -29.75
C ASP A 263 33.62 -1.83 -30.23
N ARG A 264 32.83 -0.94 -30.83
CA ARG A 264 33.32 0.35 -31.34
C ARG A 264 33.43 1.36 -30.20
N PRO A 265 34.50 2.16 -30.14
CA PRO A 265 34.63 3.21 -29.15
C PRO A 265 33.60 4.32 -29.37
N ARG A 266 33.05 4.85 -28.27
CA ARG A 266 32.21 6.04 -28.22
C ARG A 266 33.07 7.22 -27.80
N GLU A 267 33.71 7.88 -28.77
CA GLU A 267 34.73 8.91 -28.53
C GLU A 267 34.25 10.10 -27.67
N ASN A 268 32.93 10.36 -27.62
CA ASN A 268 32.32 11.48 -26.91
C ASN A 268 31.43 11.06 -25.73
N ALA A 269 31.61 9.86 -25.17
CA ALA A 269 30.84 9.41 -24.00
C ALA A 269 31.37 10.03 -22.69
N TRP A 270 32.69 10.22 -22.59
CA TRP A 270 33.36 10.71 -21.37
C TRP A 270 32.86 12.05 -20.81
N PRO A 271 32.38 13.05 -21.61
CA PRO A 271 31.87 14.30 -21.04
C PRO A 271 30.62 14.08 -20.18
N TYR A 272 29.80 13.07 -20.46
CA TYR A 272 28.66 12.72 -19.62
C TYR A 272 29.12 12.11 -18.29
N ARG A 273 30.11 11.21 -18.32
CA ARG A 273 30.74 10.67 -17.10
C ARG A 273 31.27 11.79 -16.22
N ASP A 274 32.07 12.69 -16.81
CA ASP A 274 32.70 13.79 -16.06
C ASP A 274 31.66 14.76 -15.52
N TRP A 275 30.59 15.03 -16.29
CA TRP A 275 29.45 15.81 -15.80
C TRP A 275 28.75 15.16 -14.61
N VAL A 276 28.51 13.84 -14.62
CA VAL A 276 27.90 13.13 -13.47
C VAL A 276 28.80 13.20 -12.24
N ILE A 277 30.12 13.02 -12.42
CA ILE A 277 31.10 13.13 -11.32
C ILE A 277 31.05 14.54 -10.72
N GLN A 278 31.08 15.57 -11.57
CA GLN A 278 31.02 16.96 -11.14
C GLN A 278 29.70 17.28 -10.42
N ALA A 279 28.57 16.83 -10.97
CA ALA A 279 27.26 17.06 -10.37
C ALA A 279 27.12 16.45 -8.97
N LEU A 280 27.76 15.32 -8.69
CA LEU A 280 27.78 14.70 -7.36
C LEU A 280 28.74 15.38 -6.38
N ASN A 281 29.79 16.02 -6.87
CA ASN A 281 30.73 16.78 -6.02
C ASN A 281 30.19 18.19 -5.69
N ASP A 282 29.28 18.72 -6.51
CA ASP A 282 28.72 20.08 -6.37
C ASP A 282 27.37 20.12 -5.62
N ASP A 283 26.81 18.97 -5.21
CA ASP A 283 25.58 18.82 -4.41
C ASP A 283 25.84 19.06 -2.92
#